data_AF-A0A4S3JBS7-F1
#
_entry.id   AF-A0A4S3JBS7-F1
#
_cell.length_a   1.000
_cell.length_b   1.000
_cell.length_c   1.000
_cell.angle_alpha   90.00
_cell.angle_beta   90.00
_cell.angle_gamma   90.00
#
_symmetry.space_group_name_H-M   'P 1'
#
loop_
_entity.id
_entity.type
_entity.pdbx_description
1 polymer ?
#
loop_
_entity_poly.entity_id
_entity_poly.type
_entity_poly.pdbx_seq_one_letter_code
_entity_poly.pdbx_strand_id
1 'polypeptide(L)'
;MPLAYIAGVIEGSPGIFVRGKSPKAQPVTAEQELDRLSIPRITLGPKEGLGLVNGTAASAALASLVLYDAHQLALLSQVVTALTVEALCGTTESFHPFLSDVRPHEGQIETAANILSALQESRLARGPSGSHEAAGLVQDRYALRTASQWIGPQLEDLALADRQCNEMIDPDLNNGLPTNLVADDPSLSFTMKGVDINMASYMSELAYIANPISTHVQTAEMHNQAVNSLAFLSARYTMQAVDLVSMMGACSIYVACQALDLRVLQLNFFHDTQSVLASTIRQVFEDILRPHAQEKLSRGLAKVIQSAWSSTSRMDIRDRCRCVVDKSLPTILDEIASIQLSDCGCMTRNVLKDINQWKEATASKLESAYKQAIDRFCKTQNTPDYLGVGSKAIYLAVRHQLGIPFHQGFTEHPSADMPDKINGRAKKTIGSWISIIYEALRDHSLSGVILDALKPCD
;
A
#
# COMPACT_ATOMS: atom_id res chain seq x y z
N MET A 1 19.71 -5.30 -33.79
CA MET A 1 18.40 -5.98 -33.88
C MET A 1 18.39 -7.18 -32.94
N PRO A 2 17.51 -7.24 -31.93
CA PRO A 2 17.53 -8.30 -30.91
C PRO A 2 17.25 -9.71 -31.48
N LEU A 3 16.31 -9.85 -32.41
CA LEU A 3 15.95 -11.16 -32.99
C LEU A 3 17.05 -11.78 -33.85
N ALA A 4 17.91 -10.96 -34.46
CA ALA A 4 19.08 -11.45 -35.20
C ALA A 4 20.10 -12.16 -34.28
N TYR A 5 20.19 -11.77 -33.01
CA TYR A 5 21.04 -12.49 -32.06
C TYR A 5 20.45 -13.87 -31.73
N ILE A 6 19.12 -14.00 -31.66
CA ILE A 6 18.47 -15.31 -31.45
C ILE A 6 18.69 -16.22 -32.65
N ALA A 7 18.53 -15.70 -33.87
CA ALA A 7 18.84 -16.42 -35.10
C ALA A 7 20.31 -16.89 -35.12
N GLY A 8 21.25 -16.01 -34.77
CA GLY A 8 22.66 -16.39 -34.73
C GLY A 8 23.02 -17.34 -33.58
N VAL A 9 22.25 -17.39 -32.48
CA VAL A 9 22.40 -18.45 -31.45
C VAL A 9 22.10 -19.80 -32.05
N ILE A 10 20.96 -19.97 -32.74
CA ILE A 10 20.55 -21.28 -33.29
C ILE A 10 21.46 -21.76 -34.44
N GLU A 11 22.12 -20.83 -35.14
CA GLU A 11 23.16 -21.14 -36.13
C GLU A 11 24.51 -21.52 -35.47
N GLY A 12 24.69 -21.24 -34.18
CA GLY A 12 25.95 -21.45 -33.48
C GLY A 12 27.03 -20.45 -33.87
N SER A 13 26.65 -19.18 -34.10
CA SER A 13 27.58 -18.13 -34.51
C SER A 13 28.70 -17.91 -33.47
N PRO A 14 29.98 -17.91 -33.85
CA PRO A 14 31.11 -17.86 -32.92
C PRO A 14 31.24 -16.51 -32.17
N GLY A 15 30.64 -15.45 -32.70
CA GLY A 15 30.62 -14.11 -32.10
C GLY A 15 29.42 -13.83 -31.19
N ILE A 16 28.51 -14.80 -31.00
CA ILE A 16 27.31 -14.62 -30.18
C ILE A 16 27.47 -15.37 -28.87
N PHE A 17 27.10 -14.71 -27.78
CA PHE A 17 27.22 -15.22 -26.43
C PHE A 17 25.85 -15.52 -25.83
N VAL A 18 25.77 -16.59 -25.06
CA VAL A 18 24.61 -16.99 -24.28
C VAL A 18 25.00 -17.07 -22.80
N ARG A 19 24.02 -16.88 -21.91
CA ARG A 19 24.21 -16.98 -20.47
C ARG A 19 23.23 -18.00 -19.91
N GLY A 20 23.71 -18.90 -19.05
CA GLY A 20 22.87 -19.88 -18.36
C GLY A 20 21.90 -19.25 -17.35
N LYS A 21 21.03 -20.07 -16.75
CA LYS A 21 19.97 -19.62 -15.81
C LYS A 21 20.47 -18.88 -14.57
N SER A 22 21.74 -19.06 -14.18
CA SER A 22 22.31 -18.37 -13.02
C SER A 22 22.74 -16.95 -13.40
N PRO A 23 22.36 -15.91 -12.62
CA PRO A 23 22.83 -14.53 -12.83
C PRO A 23 24.36 -14.40 -12.80
N LYS A 24 25.04 -15.32 -12.09
CA LYS A 24 26.51 -15.38 -11.96
C LYS A 24 27.19 -16.21 -13.06
N ALA A 25 26.43 -16.82 -13.97
CA ALA A 25 27.01 -17.61 -15.05
C ALA A 25 27.82 -16.69 -15.98
N GLN A 26 29.04 -17.12 -16.28
CA GLN A 26 29.87 -16.43 -17.27
C GLN A 26 29.25 -16.62 -18.67
N PRO A 27 29.26 -15.58 -19.52
CA PRO A 27 28.84 -15.73 -20.91
C PRO A 27 29.75 -16.74 -21.61
N VAL A 28 29.15 -17.66 -22.36
CA VAL A 28 29.83 -18.64 -23.21
C VAL A 28 29.38 -18.45 -24.65
N THR A 29 30.16 -18.90 -25.63
CA THR A 29 29.73 -18.76 -27.04
C THR A 29 28.54 -19.67 -27.33
N ALA A 30 27.69 -19.27 -28.28
CA ALA A 30 26.54 -20.06 -28.70
C ALA A 30 26.99 -21.45 -29.20
N GLU A 31 28.09 -21.51 -29.95
CA GLU A 31 28.70 -22.76 -30.41
C GLU A 31 29.05 -23.70 -29.24
N GLN A 32 29.81 -23.20 -28.26
CA GLN A 32 30.23 -23.99 -27.09
C GLN A 32 29.03 -24.51 -26.30
N GLU A 33 28.01 -23.67 -26.10
CA GLU A 33 26.85 -24.04 -25.31
C GLU A 33 25.94 -25.03 -26.04
N LEU A 34 25.75 -24.86 -27.35
CA LEU A 34 25.01 -25.83 -28.17
C LEU A 34 25.70 -27.20 -28.19
N ASP A 35 27.03 -27.22 -28.37
CA ASP A 35 27.82 -28.45 -28.31
C ASP A 35 27.73 -29.10 -26.93
N ARG A 36 27.83 -28.30 -25.85
CA ARG A 36 27.68 -28.77 -24.47
C ARG A 36 26.29 -29.37 -24.19
N LEU A 37 25.25 -28.79 -24.77
CA LEU A 37 23.86 -29.26 -24.62
C LEU A 37 23.48 -30.33 -25.65
N SER A 38 24.38 -30.69 -26.57
CA SER A 38 24.10 -31.60 -27.68
C SER A 38 22.92 -31.16 -28.55
N ILE A 39 22.74 -29.85 -28.74
CA ILE A 39 21.72 -29.27 -29.60
C ILE A 39 22.35 -29.03 -30.99
N PRO A 40 21.78 -29.59 -32.08
CA PRO A 40 22.34 -29.39 -33.41
C PRO A 40 22.18 -27.94 -33.87
N ARG A 41 23.22 -27.43 -34.54
CA ARG A 41 23.18 -26.12 -35.22
C ARG A 41 22.27 -26.18 -36.44
N ILE A 42 21.50 -25.11 -36.65
CA ILE A 42 20.58 -24.97 -37.79
C ILE A 42 21.27 -24.18 -38.90
N THR A 43 21.15 -24.62 -40.14
CA THR A 43 21.52 -23.81 -41.33
C THR A 43 20.23 -23.25 -41.93
N LEU A 44 20.08 -21.93 -41.92
CA LEU A 44 18.85 -21.28 -42.37
C LEU A 44 18.69 -21.37 -43.89
N GLY A 45 17.51 -21.84 -44.31
CA GLY A 45 17.08 -21.85 -45.70
C GLY A 45 16.53 -20.51 -46.18
N PRO A 46 16.10 -20.44 -47.46
CA PRO A 46 15.50 -19.24 -48.02
C PRO A 46 14.28 -18.78 -47.20
N LYS A 47 14.20 -17.46 -46.93
CA LYS A 47 13.17 -16.79 -46.10
C LYS A 47 13.15 -17.13 -44.60
N GLU A 48 13.83 -18.17 -44.12
CA GLU A 48 13.83 -18.51 -42.69
C GLU A 48 14.51 -17.44 -41.84
N GLY A 49 15.64 -16.91 -42.31
CA GLY A 49 16.30 -15.78 -41.65
C GLY A 49 15.39 -14.56 -41.53
N LEU A 50 14.64 -14.23 -42.61
CA LEU A 50 13.69 -13.14 -42.58
C LEU A 50 12.53 -13.42 -41.60
N GLY A 51 12.00 -14.64 -41.60
CA GLY A 51 10.92 -15.05 -40.68
C GLY A 51 11.32 -15.00 -39.21
N LEU A 52 12.61 -15.20 -38.89
CA LEU A 52 13.12 -15.11 -37.52
C LEU A 52 13.39 -13.67 -37.08
N VAL A 53 13.88 -12.82 -37.99
CA VAL A 53 14.32 -11.45 -37.64
C VAL A 53 13.24 -10.39 -37.80
N ASN A 54 12.30 -10.58 -38.74
CA ASN A 54 11.19 -9.67 -38.94
C ASN A 54 10.04 -10.04 -38.01
N GLY A 55 9.97 -9.33 -36.88
CA GLY A 55 8.87 -9.50 -35.95
C GLY A 55 8.96 -8.56 -34.76
N THR A 56 7.84 -8.42 -34.06
CA THR A 56 7.70 -7.61 -32.85
C THR A 56 7.84 -8.42 -31.57
N ALA A 57 8.27 -9.69 -31.67
CA ALA A 57 8.33 -10.61 -30.54
C ALA A 57 9.13 -10.06 -29.34
N ALA A 58 10.24 -9.36 -29.58
CA ALA A 58 11.04 -8.76 -28.51
C ALA A 58 10.30 -7.63 -27.77
N SER A 59 9.58 -6.76 -28.49
CA SER A 59 8.77 -5.70 -27.86
C SER A 59 7.52 -6.26 -27.19
N ALA A 60 6.83 -7.20 -27.82
CA ALA A 60 5.63 -7.83 -27.25
C ALA A 60 5.95 -8.61 -25.97
N ALA A 61 7.07 -9.34 -25.94
CA ALA A 61 7.51 -10.06 -24.74
C ALA A 61 7.81 -9.11 -23.58
N LEU A 62 8.55 -8.01 -23.82
CA LEU A 62 8.83 -7.03 -22.77
C LEU A 62 7.56 -6.30 -22.33
N ALA A 63 6.71 -5.89 -23.25
CA ALA A 63 5.44 -5.25 -22.94
C ALA A 63 4.56 -6.18 -22.07
N SER A 64 4.42 -7.46 -22.43
CA SER A 64 3.63 -8.43 -21.66
C SER A 64 4.09 -8.55 -20.20
N LEU A 65 5.41 -8.55 -19.95
CA LEU A 65 5.95 -8.55 -18.59
C LEU A 65 5.62 -7.25 -17.84
N VAL A 66 5.73 -6.11 -18.52
CA VAL A 66 5.37 -4.81 -17.96
C VAL A 66 3.88 -4.72 -17.61
N LEU A 67 2.99 -5.21 -18.49
CA LEU A 67 1.54 -5.27 -18.27
C LEU A 67 1.23 -6.03 -17.00
N TYR A 68 1.80 -7.23 -16.89
CA TYR A 68 1.61 -8.08 -15.73
C TYR A 68 1.99 -7.35 -14.44
N ASP A 69 3.18 -6.72 -14.41
CA ASP A 69 3.63 -5.95 -13.25
C ASP A 69 2.73 -4.74 -12.96
N ALA A 70 2.27 -4.04 -14.00
CA ALA A 70 1.41 -2.87 -13.87
C ALA A 70 0.06 -3.22 -13.24
N HIS A 71 -0.57 -4.33 -13.65
CA HIS A 71 -1.80 -4.82 -13.03
C HIS A 71 -1.61 -5.18 -11.56
N GLN A 72 -0.51 -5.83 -11.21
CA GLN A 72 -0.19 -6.15 -9.81
C GLN A 72 -0.05 -4.87 -8.97
N LEU A 73 0.61 -3.83 -9.51
CA LEU A 73 0.75 -2.54 -8.84
C LEU A 73 -0.58 -1.77 -8.74
N ALA A 74 -1.46 -1.89 -9.74
CA ALA A 74 -2.80 -1.30 -9.70
C ALA A 74 -3.63 -1.89 -8.56
N LEU A 75 -3.63 -3.21 -8.39
CA LEU A 75 -4.29 -3.88 -7.26
C LEU A 75 -3.64 -3.50 -5.92
N LEU A 76 -2.31 -3.49 -5.88
CA LEU A 76 -1.57 -3.06 -4.68
C LEU A 76 -1.98 -1.65 -4.23
N SER A 77 -2.19 -0.72 -5.17
CA SER A 77 -2.58 0.66 -4.86
C SER A 77 -3.93 0.73 -4.12
N GLN A 78 -4.85 -0.18 -4.43
CA GLN A 78 -6.15 -0.27 -3.76
C GLN A 78 -5.98 -0.78 -2.32
N VAL A 79 -5.15 -1.82 -2.12
CA VAL A 79 -4.88 -2.35 -0.77
C VAL A 79 -4.11 -1.33 0.10
N VAL A 80 -3.13 -0.62 -0.48
CA VAL A 80 -2.42 0.46 0.22
C VAL A 80 -3.38 1.60 0.59
N THR A 81 -4.37 1.89 -0.25
CA THR A 81 -5.43 2.86 0.07
C THR A 81 -6.23 2.40 1.30
N ALA A 82 -6.64 1.13 1.36
CA ALA A 82 -7.32 0.57 2.54
C ALA A 82 -6.47 0.67 3.81
N LEU A 83 -5.19 0.27 3.76
CA LEU A 83 -4.25 0.42 4.88
C LEU A 83 -4.14 1.88 5.35
N THR A 84 -4.14 2.82 4.41
CA THR A 84 -4.03 4.25 4.71
C THR A 84 -5.31 4.80 5.33
N VAL A 85 -6.49 4.36 4.86
CA VAL A 85 -7.78 4.70 5.48
C VAL A 85 -7.80 4.26 6.94
N GLU A 86 -7.37 3.04 7.25
CA GLU A 86 -7.30 2.55 8.63
C GLU A 86 -6.28 3.30 9.49
N ALA A 87 -5.06 3.52 8.96
CA ALA A 87 -4.00 4.23 9.67
C ALA A 87 -4.43 5.67 10.03
N LEU A 88 -5.20 6.32 9.17
CA LEU A 88 -5.71 7.67 9.36
C LEU A 88 -7.08 7.73 10.03
N CYS A 89 -7.67 6.58 10.37
CA CYS A 89 -9.05 6.48 10.89
C CYS A 89 -10.07 7.20 9.99
N GLY A 90 -9.91 7.04 8.68
CA GLY A 90 -10.80 7.57 7.64
C GLY A 90 -12.17 6.89 7.62
N THR A 91 -13.05 7.31 6.72
CA THR A 91 -14.41 6.76 6.59
C THR A 91 -14.53 5.77 5.44
N THR A 92 -15.23 4.66 5.68
CA THR A 92 -15.60 3.69 4.63
C THR A 92 -16.70 4.21 3.71
N GLU A 93 -17.43 5.25 4.11
CA GLU A 93 -18.53 5.85 3.33
C GLU A 93 -18.08 6.39 1.97
N SER A 94 -16.79 6.74 1.85
CA SER A 94 -16.19 7.17 0.57
C SER A 94 -16.27 6.10 -0.53
N PHE A 95 -16.45 4.83 -0.14
CA PHE A 95 -16.50 3.67 -1.03
C PHE A 95 -17.89 3.02 -1.07
N HIS A 96 -18.91 3.68 -0.50
CA HIS A 96 -20.27 3.14 -0.48
C HIS A 96 -20.85 3.04 -1.91
N PRO A 97 -21.53 1.93 -2.27
CA PRO A 97 -22.06 1.69 -3.62
C PRO A 97 -22.91 2.83 -4.17
N PHE A 98 -23.70 3.50 -3.32
CA PHE A 98 -24.46 4.71 -3.70
C PHE A 98 -23.64 5.74 -4.50
N LEU A 99 -22.38 5.99 -4.13
CA LEU A 99 -21.55 6.98 -4.82
C LEU A 99 -21.17 6.54 -6.23
N SER A 100 -20.93 5.24 -6.42
CA SER A 100 -20.66 4.65 -7.72
C SER A 100 -21.94 4.40 -8.53
N ASP A 101 -23.10 4.18 -7.89
CA ASP A 101 -24.39 4.07 -8.58
C ASP A 101 -24.80 5.39 -9.24
N VAL A 102 -24.45 6.52 -8.62
CA VAL A 102 -24.71 7.87 -9.16
C VAL A 102 -23.74 8.23 -10.28
N ARG A 103 -22.53 7.65 -10.31
CA ARG A 103 -21.52 7.83 -11.36
C ARG A 103 -20.95 6.46 -11.76
N PRO A 104 -21.67 5.69 -12.59
CA PRO A 104 -21.44 4.26 -12.80
C PRO A 104 -20.31 3.99 -13.79
N HIS A 105 -19.12 4.48 -13.47
CA HIS A 105 -17.86 4.14 -14.12
C HIS A 105 -17.41 2.78 -13.57
N GLU A 106 -17.18 1.79 -14.44
CA GLU A 106 -17.01 0.38 -14.02
C GLU A 106 -15.79 0.13 -13.14
N GLY A 107 -14.65 0.75 -13.45
CA GLY A 107 -13.45 0.69 -12.63
C GLY A 107 -13.59 1.50 -11.35
N GLN A 108 -14.39 2.57 -11.34
CA GLN A 108 -14.77 3.25 -10.10
C GLN A 108 -15.60 2.32 -9.20
N ILE A 109 -16.58 1.60 -9.78
CA ILE A 109 -17.41 0.61 -9.08
C ILE A 109 -16.52 -0.51 -8.52
N GLU A 110 -15.67 -1.10 -9.36
CA GLU A 110 -14.75 -2.18 -8.99
C GLU A 110 -13.79 -1.72 -7.88
N THR A 111 -13.13 -0.58 -8.04
CA THR A 111 -12.19 -0.06 -7.05
C THR A 111 -12.88 0.21 -5.71
N ALA A 112 -14.07 0.82 -5.74
CA ALA A 112 -14.82 1.09 -4.52
C ALA A 112 -15.20 -0.21 -3.82
N ALA A 113 -15.67 -1.22 -4.55
CA ALA A 113 -16.02 -2.53 -4.03
C ALA A 113 -14.79 -3.24 -3.41
N ASN A 114 -13.66 -3.24 -4.11
CA ASN A 114 -12.42 -3.86 -3.66
C ASN A 114 -11.88 -3.22 -2.37
N ILE A 115 -11.83 -1.88 -2.31
CA ILE A 115 -11.37 -1.16 -1.11
C ILE A 115 -12.35 -1.40 0.06
N LEU A 116 -13.66 -1.37 -0.21
CA LEU A 116 -14.67 -1.63 0.80
C LEU A 116 -14.57 -3.06 1.34
N SER A 117 -14.32 -4.04 0.47
CA SER A 117 -14.06 -5.44 0.82
C SER A 117 -12.83 -5.57 1.72
N ALA A 118 -11.71 -4.95 1.34
CA ALA A 118 -10.48 -4.97 2.13
C ALA A 118 -10.65 -4.36 3.54
N LEU A 119 -11.57 -3.40 3.68
CA LEU A 119 -11.90 -2.71 4.94
C LEU A 119 -12.98 -3.43 5.77
N GLN A 120 -13.54 -4.55 5.30
CA GLN A 120 -14.50 -5.33 6.07
C GLN A 120 -13.91 -5.74 7.42
N GLU A 121 -14.74 -5.66 8.47
CA GLU A 121 -14.39 -5.93 9.87
C GLU A 121 -13.37 -4.98 10.51
N SER A 122 -12.94 -3.92 9.81
CA SER A 122 -12.02 -2.94 10.38
C SER A 122 -12.61 -2.30 11.65
N ARG A 123 -11.79 -2.24 12.70
CA ARG A 123 -12.09 -1.51 13.94
C ARG A 123 -11.41 -0.12 13.98
N LEU A 124 -10.68 0.23 12.92
CA LEU A 124 -9.97 1.51 12.80
C LEU A 124 -10.67 2.46 11.83
N ALA A 125 -11.23 1.96 10.73
CA ALA A 125 -12.03 2.75 9.80
C ALA A 125 -13.39 3.10 10.41
N ARG A 126 -13.89 4.30 10.12
CA ARG A 126 -15.19 4.79 10.59
C ARG A 126 -16.28 4.32 9.63
N GLY A 127 -17.28 3.63 10.15
CA GLY A 127 -18.51 3.29 9.41
C GLY A 127 -19.61 4.36 9.54
N PRO A 128 -20.75 4.17 8.86
CA PRO A 128 -21.86 5.14 8.80
C PRO A 128 -22.49 5.48 10.17
N SER A 129 -22.36 4.58 11.14
CA SER A 129 -22.90 4.69 12.50
C SER A 129 -21.85 5.15 13.53
N GLY A 130 -20.64 5.52 13.10
CA GLY A 130 -19.57 6.02 13.97
C GLY A 130 -19.85 7.44 14.47
N SER A 131 -19.49 7.74 15.73
CA SER A 131 -19.61 9.09 16.29
C SER A 131 -18.74 10.09 15.53
N HIS A 132 -19.33 11.15 14.98
CA HIS A 132 -18.63 12.27 14.31
C HIS A 132 -17.90 13.22 15.29
N GLU A 133 -17.52 12.77 16.48
CA GLU A 133 -16.77 13.55 17.47
C GLU A 133 -15.28 13.65 17.06
N ALA A 134 -14.99 14.28 15.92
CA ALA A 134 -13.63 14.55 15.48
C ALA A 134 -13.25 16.00 15.81
N ALA A 135 -12.19 16.19 16.60
CA ALA A 135 -11.54 17.49 16.74
C ALA A 135 -10.77 17.81 15.45
N GLY A 136 -11.43 18.41 14.46
CA GLY A 136 -10.82 18.80 13.18
C GLY A 136 -11.77 18.79 11.99
N LEU A 137 -11.22 18.62 10.78
CA LEU A 137 -11.99 18.46 9.55
C LEU A 137 -12.79 17.14 9.61
N VAL A 138 -14.10 17.22 9.35
CA VAL A 138 -15.03 16.08 9.43
C VAL A 138 -14.81 15.08 8.28
N GLN A 139 -14.40 15.60 7.11
CA GLN A 139 -14.20 14.82 5.90
C GLN A 139 -12.73 14.46 5.68
N ASP A 140 -12.51 13.28 5.10
CA ASP A 140 -11.20 12.90 4.59
C ASP A 140 -10.79 13.77 3.41
N ARG A 141 -9.47 13.92 3.24
CA ARG A 141 -8.86 14.62 2.11
C ARG A 141 -8.99 13.78 0.83
N TYR A 142 -8.85 14.43 -0.32
CA TYR A 142 -9.13 13.83 -1.62
C TYR A 142 -8.31 12.56 -1.90
N ALA A 143 -7.05 12.49 -1.46
CA ALA A 143 -6.22 11.30 -1.63
C ALA A 143 -6.85 9.99 -1.09
N LEU A 144 -7.77 10.07 -0.12
CA LEU A 144 -8.57 8.92 0.33
C LEU A 144 -9.98 8.96 -0.26
N ARG A 145 -10.65 10.10 -0.14
CA ARG A 145 -12.08 10.22 -0.47
C ARG A 145 -12.39 10.11 -1.96
N THR A 146 -11.45 10.47 -2.82
CA THR A 146 -11.60 10.39 -4.28
C THR A 146 -10.78 9.25 -4.89
N ALA A 147 -10.30 8.29 -4.07
CA ALA A 147 -9.37 7.27 -4.53
C ALA A 147 -10.00 6.35 -5.59
N SER A 148 -11.27 5.94 -5.44
CA SER A 148 -11.94 5.12 -6.45
C SER A 148 -12.19 5.87 -7.76
N GLN A 149 -12.48 7.17 -7.70
CA GLN A 149 -12.62 8.03 -8.87
C GLN A 149 -11.27 8.31 -9.56
N TRP A 150 -10.16 8.20 -8.81
CA TRP A 150 -8.82 8.44 -9.31
C TRP A 150 -8.09 7.16 -9.74
N ILE A 151 -8.53 5.98 -9.33
CA ILE A 151 -7.96 4.69 -9.75
C ILE A 151 -8.86 4.04 -10.82
N GLY A 152 -10.17 4.27 -10.74
CA GLY A 152 -11.18 3.67 -11.60
C GLY A 152 -10.97 3.91 -13.11
N PRO A 153 -10.77 5.16 -13.58
CA PRO A 153 -10.48 5.42 -14.98
C PRO A 153 -9.23 4.70 -15.50
N GLN A 154 -8.23 4.50 -14.66
CA GLN A 154 -6.98 3.81 -15.00
C GLN A 154 -7.17 2.29 -15.05
N LEU A 155 -8.19 1.74 -14.39
CA LEU A 155 -8.63 0.36 -14.56
C LEU A 155 -9.58 0.21 -15.76
N GLU A 156 -10.46 1.19 -16.00
CA GLU A 156 -11.36 1.24 -17.16
C GLU A 156 -10.60 1.37 -18.47
N ASP A 157 -9.58 2.24 -18.51
CA ASP A 157 -8.64 2.37 -19.62
C ASP A 157 -7.70 1.16 -19.77
N LEU A 158 -7.82 0.14 -18.92
CA LEU A 158 -7.19 -1.17 -19.13
C LEU A 158 -8.23 -2.24 -19.52
N ALA A 159 -9.49 -2.05 -19.14
CA ALA A 159 -10.58 -3.00 -19.34
C ALA A 159 -11.47 -2.70 -20.57
N LEU A 160 -11.53 -1.47 -21.08
CA LEU A 160 -12.45 -1.05 -22.16
C LEU A 160 -11.96 -1.45 -23.57
N ALA A 161 -10.65 -1.39 -23.89
CA ALA A 161 -10.15 -1.79 -25.21
C ALA A 161 -10.01 -3.31 -25.34
N ASP A 162 -9.76 -4.02 -24.24
CA ASP A 162 -9.88 -5.48 -24.22
C ASP A 162 -11.31 -5.90 -24.59
N ARG A 163 -12.32 -5.19 -24.09
CA ARG A 163 -13.73 -5.48 -24.37
C ARG A 163 -14.19 -5.10 -25.78
N GLN A 164 -13.81 -3.93 -26.31
CA GLN A 164 -14.21 -3.53 -27.66
C GLN A 164 -13.52 -4.33 -28.77
N CYS A 165 -12.30 -4.81 -28.56
CA CYS A 165 -11.63 -5.71 -29.51
C CYS A 165 -12.23 -7.12 -29.51
N ASN A 166 -12.49 -7.70 -28.34
CA ASN A 166 -13.19 -8.98 -28.24
C ASN A 166 -14.54 -8.94 -28.96
N GLU A 167 -15.31 -7.86 -28.83
CA GLU A 167 -16.63 -7.71 -29.46
C GLU A 167 -16.61 -7.71 -31.00
N MET A 168 -15.54 -7.22 -31.65
CA MET A 168 -15.42 -7.20 -33.12
C MET A 168 -14.83 -8.49 -33.71
N ILE A 169 -14.04 -9.23 -32.94
CA ILE A 169 -13.26 -10.39 -33.38
C ILE A 169 -14.03 -11.69 -33.12
N ASP A 170 -14.90 -11.68 -32.11
CA ASP A 170 -15.80 -12.76 -31.74
C ASP A 170 -17.02 -12.83 -32.69
N PRO A 171 -17.19 -13.92 -33.46
CA PRO A 171 -18.30 -14.09 -34.38
C PRO A 171 -19.68 -14.12 -33.70
N ASP A 172 -19.75 -14.39 -32.39
CA ASP A 172 -21.01 -14.39 -31.64
C ASP A 172 -21.47 -12.97 -31.26
N LEU A 173 -20.58 -11.97 -31.37
CA LEU A 173 -20.80 -10.59 -30.92
C LEU A 173 -20.75 -9.56 -32.06
N ASN A 174 -20.12 -9.88 -33.20
CA ASN A 174 -19.69 -8.90 -34.22
C ASN A 174 -20.64 -8.64 -35.40
N ASN A 175 -21.91 -9.03 -35.31
CA ASN A 175 -22.95 -8.79 -36.33
C ASN A 175 -22.65 -9.34 -37.74
N GLY A 176 -22.11 -10.56 -37.84
CA GLY A 176 -22.01 -11.31 -39.10
C GLY A 176 -20.69 -11.13 -39.85
N LEU A 177 -19.65 -10.61 -39.19
CA LEU A 177 -18.30 -10.62 -39.71
C LEU A 177 -17.64 -12.00 -39.52
N PRO A 178 -16.73 -12.43 -40.41
CA PRO A 178 -16.02 -13.71 -40.27
C PRO A 178 -15.18 -13.80 -38.97
N THR A 179 -15.05 -15.00 -38.37
CA THR A 179 -14.27 -15.23 -37.14
C THR A 179 -12.83 -14.73 -37.27
N ASN A 180 -12.30 -14.02 -36.28
CA ASN A 180 -10.97 -13.38 -36.36
C ASN A 180 -10.77 -12.45 -37.57
N LEU A 181 -11.86 -11.98 -38.19
CA LEU A 181 -11.88 -11.16 -39.41
C LEU A 181 -11.09 -11.76 -40.59
N VAL A 182 -11.12 -13.08 -40.72
CA VAL A 182 -10.49 -13.81 -41.83
C VAL A 182 -11.19 -13.52 -43.16
N ALA A 183 -10.40 -13.20 -44.19
CA ALA A 183 -10.92 -12.95 -45.55
C ALA A 183 -10.94 -14.21 -46.43
N ASP A 184 -10.27 -15.27 -45.97
CA ASP A 184 -10.13 -16.59 -46.58
C ASP A 184 -10.75 -17.69 -45.70
N ASP A 185 -10.47 -18.96 -45.99
CA ASP A 185 -11.09 -20.08 -45.28
C ASP A 185 -10.70 -20.10 -43.78
N PRO A 186 -11.68 -20.01 -42.85
CA PRO A 186 -11.42 -19.90 -41.40
C PRO A 186 -10.67 -21.09 -40.78
N SER A 187 -10.60 -22.22 -41.49
CA SER A 187 -9.89 -23.43 -41.05
C SER A 187 -8.37 -23.34 -41.23
N LEU A 188 -7.88 -22.34 -41.98
CA LEU A 188 -6.47 -22.22 -42.40
C LEU A 188 -5.82 -20.91 -41.96
N SER A 189 -6.60 -19.94 -41.45
CA SER A 189 -6.16 -18.56 -41.21
C SER A 189 -6.71 -18.04 -39.88
N PHE A 190 -5.89 -17.28 -39.15
CA PHE A 190 -6.21 -16.71 -37.84
C PHE A 190 -5.90 -15.20 -37.82
N THR A 191 -6.33 -14.49 -38.86
CA THR A 191 -5.82 -13.19 -39.31
C THR A 191 -5.65 -12.14 -38.20
N MET A 192 -6.68 -11.90 -37.39
CA MET A 192 -6.62 -10.89 -36.30
C MET A 192 -6.38 -11.48 -34.92
N LYS A 193 -6.15 -12.80 -34.79
CA LYS A 193 -5.88 -13.47 -33.51
C LYS A 193 -4.63 -12.93 -32.81
N GLY A 194 -3.61 -12.55 -33.59
CA GLY A 194 -2.41 -11.90 -33.06
C GLY A 194 -2.56 -10.39 -32.80
N VAL A 195 -3.57 -9.75 -33.39
CA VAL A 195 -3.88 -8.32 -33.21
C VAL A 195 -4.70 -8.11 -31.94
N ASP A 196 -5.61 -9.02 -31.61
CA ASP A 196 -6.31 -9.09 -30.33
C ASP A 196 -5.32 -9.14 -29.14
N ILE A 197 -4.32 -10.02 -29.27
CA ILE A 197 -3.22 -10.15 -28.31
C ILE A 197 -2.35 -8.87 -28.23
N ASN A 198 -2.27 -8.05 -29.30
CA ASN A 198 -1.52 -6.78 -29.31
C ASN A 198 -2.34 -5.57 -28.81
N MET A 199 -3.67 -5.57 -28.97
CA MET A 199 -4.54 -4.48 -28.49
C MET A 199 -4.58 -4.40 -26.96
N ALA A 200 -4.51 -5.56 -26.28
CA ALA A 200 -4.23 -5.64 -24.85
C ALA A 200 -2.85 -5.04 -24.45
N SER A 201 -1.85 -5.09 -25.34
CA SER A 201 -0.51 -4.54 -25.12
C SER A 201 -0.40 -3.02 -25.30
N TYR A 202 -1.30 -2.37 -26.06
CA TYR A 202 -1.27 -0.93 -26.32
C TYR A 202 -2.00 -0.09 -25.27
N MET A 203 -3.03 -0.66 -24.63
CA MET A 203 -3.84 0.05 -23.65
C MET A 203 -3.02 0.47 -22.40
N SER A 204 -2.01 -0.30 -22.02
CA SER A 204 -1.17 0.02 -20.87
C SER A 204 0.06 0.90 -21.16
N GLU A 205 0.40 1.12 -22.43
CA GLU A 205 1.44 2.10 -22.82
C GLU A 205 0.89 3.55 -22.76
N LEU A 206 -0.44 3.70 -22.91
CA LEU A 206 -1.15 4.97 -23.08
C LEU A 206 -1.35 5.78 -21.77
N ALA A 207 -1.30 5.12 -20.61
CA ALA A 207 -1.72 5.72 -19.35
C ALA A 207 -0.69 6.57 -18.60
N TYR A 208 0.53 6.82 -19.16
CA TYR A 208 1.51 7.87 -18.75
C TYR A 208 2.93 7.37 -18.49
N ILE A 209 3.82 7.54 -19.47
CA ILE A 209 5.18 8.02 -19.17
C ILE A 209 5.30 9.46 -19.69
N ALA A 210 4.19 10.21 -19.64
CA ALA A 210 3.48 10.82 -20.77
C ALA A 210 4.17 11.90 -21.63
N ASN A 211 5.49 11.87 -21.76
CA ASN A 211 6.12 12.38 -22.96
C ASN A 211 6.38 11.20 -23.92
N PRO A 212 5.73 11.18 -25.09
CA PRO A 212 5.84 10.06 -26.02
C PRO A 212 7.23 9.98 -26.65
N ILE A 213 7.80 8.78 -26.70
CA ILE A 213 9.01 8.52 -27.52
C ILE A 213 8.66 8.45 -29.01
N SER A 214 7.40 8.14 -29.33
CA SER A 214 6.90 8.08 -30.70
C SER A 214 6.92 9.42 -31.43
N THR A 215 7.02 10.57 -30.74
CA THR A 215 7.27 11.86 -31.40
C THR A 215 8.71 12.06 -31.85
N HIS A 216 9.62 11.16 -31.44
CA HIS A 216 11.03 11.22 -31.80
C HIS A 216 11.40 10.27 -32.94
N VAL A 217 10.40 9.74 -33.68
CA VAL A 217 10.61 8.92 -34.88
C VAL A 217 11.56 9.62 -35.83
N GLN A 218 12.65 8.93 -36.15
CA GLN A 218 13.60 9.35 -37.17
C GLN A 218 13.34 8.56 -38.43
N THR A 219 13.50 9.22 -39.58
CA THR A 219 13.46 8.53 -40.85
C THR A 219 14.68 7.62 -40.98
N ALA A 220 14.46 6.31 -40.93
CA ALA A 220 15.51 5.32 -40.96
C ALA A 220 15.60 4.62 -42.33
N GLU A 221 16.73 3.96 -42.56
CA GLU A 221 16.93 3.02 -43.67
C GLU A 221 16.59 3.65 -45.04
N MET A 222 17.35 4.66 -45.45
CA MET A 222 17.18 5.35 -46.74
C MET A 222 15.74 5.84 -47.02
N HIS A 223 15.02 6.25 -45.98
CA HIS A 223 13.61 6.66 -46.04
C HIS A 223 12.58 5.55 -46.24
N ASN A 224 13.01 4.29 -46.37
CA ASN A 224 12.09 3.15 -46.44
C ASN A 224 11.37 2.92 -45.09
N GLN A 225 12.03 3.24 -43.97
CA GLN A 225 11.44 3.23 -42.62
C GLN A 225 11.21 4.65 -42.10
N ALA A 226 10.50 5.47 -42.90
CA ALA A 226 10.12 6.84 -42.55
C ALA A 226 9.23 6.93 -41.30
N VAL A 227 8.52 5.85 -40.97
CA VAL A 227 7.79 5.68 -39.71
C VAL A 227 8.21 4.36 -39.08
N ASN A 228 8.44 4.36 -37.77
CA ASN A 228 8.79 3.16 -36.99
C ASN A 228 8.21 3.29 -35.58
N SER A 229 7.91 2.15 -34.94
CA SER A 229 7.09 2.15 -33.71
C SER A 229 7.86 2.53 -32.45
N LEU A 230 9.18 2.35 -32.43
CA LEU A 230 10.02 2.48 -31.22
C LEU A 230 9.53 1.63 -30.02
N ALA A 231 8.67 0.63 -30.24
CA ALA A 231 7.94 -0.10 -29.20
C ALA A 231 8.87 -0.78 -28.17
N PHE A 232 9.97 -1.39 -28.62
CA PHE A 232 10.94 -2.00 -27.71
C PHE A 232 11.63 -0.97 -26.79
N LEU A 233 11.86 0.25 -27.30
CA LEU A 233 12.44 1.33 -26.51
C LEU A 233 11.42 1.83 -25.48
N SER A 234 10.16 2.02 -25.89
CA SER A 234 9.08 2.44 -25.00
C SER A 234 8.82 1.44 -23.87
N ALA A 235 8.76 0.15 -24.19
CA ALA A 235 8.59 -0.92 -23.19
C ALA A 235 9.73 -0.93 -22.15
N ARG A 236 10.96 -0.57 -22.53
CA ARG A 236 12.09 -0.45 -21.57
C ARG A 236 11.90 0.70 -20.59
N TYR A 237 11.40 1.85 -21.04
CA TYR A 237 11.09 2.96 -20.14
C TYR A 237 9.88 2.66 -19.26
N THR A 238 8.90 1.93 -19.78
CA THR A 238 7.74 1.49 -18.99
C THR A 238 8.17 0.54 -17.88
N MET A 239 9.10 -0.38 -18.16
CA MET A 239 9.71 -1.23 -17.13
C MET A 239 10.44 -0.42 -16.04
N GLN A 240 11.07 0.70 -16.39
CA GLN A 240 11.67 1.61 -15.40
C GLN A 240 10.60 2.31 -14.54
N ALA A 241 9.46 2.68 -15.12
CA ALA A 241 8.35 3.26 -14.39
C ALA A 241 7.74 2.25 -13.38
N VAL A 242 7.53 1.00 -13.82
CA VAL A 242 7.12 -0.11 -12.94
C VAL A 242 8.08 -0.29 -11.76
N ASP A 243 9.38 -0.20 -12.01
CA ASP A 243 10.40 -0.32 -10.97
C ASP A 243 10.31 0.81 -9.93
N LEU A 244 10.16 2.05 -10.39
CA LEU A 244 9.95 3.22 -9.53
C LEU A 244 8.66 3.10 -8.70
N VAL A 245 7.55 2.70 -9.32
CA VAL A 245 6.28 2.51 -8.62
C VAL A 245 6.37 1.37 -7.61
N SER A 246 7.13 0.30 -7.90
CA SER A 246 7.40 -0.77 -6.95
C SER A 246 8.16 -0.27 -5.72
N MET A 247 9.17 0.60 -5.90
CA MET A 247 9.88 1.24 -4.79
C MET A 247 8.96 2.15 -3.98
N MET A 248 8.09 2.93 -4.63
CA MET A 248 7.11 3.78 -3.95
C MET A 248 6.08 2.94 -3.18
N GLY A 249 5.57 1.86 -3.77
CA GLY A 249 4.67 0.90 -3.14
C GLY A 249 5.30 0.28 -1.90
N ALA A 250 6.54 -0.19 -1.99
CA ALA A 250 7.30 -0.73 -0.86
C ALA A 250 7.44 0.30 0.29
N CYS A 251 7.76 1.56 -0.04
CA CYS A 251 7.80 2.64 0.94
C CYS A 251 6.44 2.84 1.62
N SER A 252 5.37 2.93 0.83
CA SER A 252 4.00 3.15 1.32
C SER A 252 3.53 2.02 2.23
N ILE A 253 3.76 0.75 1.86
CA ILE A 253 3.43 -0.41 2.70
C ILE A 253 4.18 -0.35 4.04
N TYR A 254 5.49 -0.05 4.02
CA TYR A 254 6.29 0.06 5.25
C TYR A 254 5.75 1.16 6.17
N VAL A 255 5.47 2.34 5.62
CA VAL A 255 4.90 3.48 6.35
C VAL A 255 3.52 3.16 6.91
N ALA A 256 2.65 2.53 6.12
CA ALA A 256 1.31 2.17 6.54
C ALA A 256 1.34 1.14 7.69
N CYS A 257 2.15 0.09 7.58
CA CYS A 257 2.30 -0.89 8.66
C CYS A 257 2.81 -0.24 9.96
N GLN A 258 3.78 0.66 9.87
CA GLN A 258 4.28 1.41 11.03
C GLN A 258 3.20 2.33 11.63
N ALA A 259 2.38 2.98 10.79
CA ALA A 259 1.31 3.85 11.25
C ALA A 259 0.19 3.07 11.94
N LEU A 260 -0.19 1.90 11.42
CA LEU A 260 -1.16 1.00 12.04
C LEU A 260 -0.69 0.53 13.43
N ASP A 261 0.58 0.15 13.54
CA ASP A 261 1.19 -0.23 14.82
C ASP A 261 1.12 0.92 15.85
N LEU A 262 1.47 2.14 15.45
CA LEU A 262 1.39 3.31 16.31
C LEU A 262 -0.06 3.65 16.71
N ARG A 263 -1.02 3.40 15.83
CA ARG A 263 -2.44 3.63 16.11
C ARG A 263 -2.94 2.67 17.18
N VAL A 264 -2.60 1.40 17.07
CA VAL A 264 -3.01 0.38 18.05
C VAL A 264 -2.27 0.58 19.39
N LEU A 265 -0.99 0.95 19.36
CA LEU A 265 -0.27 1.39 20.56
C LEU A 265 -1.00 2.56 21.27
N GLN A 266 -1.46 3.55 20.52
CA GLN A 266 -2.21 4.68 21.06
C GLN A 266 -3.53 4.24 21.70
N LEU A 267 -4.26 3.31 21.08
CA LEU A 267 -5.50 2.76 21.64
C LEU A 267 -5.24 1.99 22.94
N ASN A 268 -4.19 1.17 23.00
CA ASN A 268 -3.78 0.47 24.21
C ASN A 268 -3.44 1.47 25.34
N PHE A 269 -2.70 2.54 25.02
CA PHE A 269 -2.41 3.60 25.99
C PHE A 269 -3.68 4.33 26.49
N PHE A 270 -4.64 4.59 25.61
CA PHE A 270 -5.90 5.21 26.01
C PHE A 270 -6.75 4.31 26.90
N HIS A 271 -6.68 2.99 26.71
CA HIS A 271 -7.30 2.05 27.63
C HIS A 271 -6.67 2.13 29.03
N ASP A 272 -5.33 2.14 29.11
CA ASP A 272 -4.60 2.26 30.38
C ASP A 272 -4.86 3.61 31.08
N THR A 273 -5.04 4.69 30.30
CA THR A 273 -5.31 6.05 30.79
C THR A 273 -6.54 6.11 31.70
N GLN A 274 -7.58 5.33 31.43
CA GLN A 274 -8.78 5.29 32.26
C GLN A 274 -8.46 4.88 33.71
N SER A 275 -7.60 3.86 33.88
CA SER A 275 -7.18 3.38 35.20
C SER A 275 -6.28 4.39 35.92
N VAL A 276 -5.40 5.08 35.18
CA VAL A 276 -4.54 6.14 35.71
C VAL A 276 -5.39 7.27 36.28
N LEU A 277 -6.36 7.77 35.52
CA LEU A 277 -7.25 8.85 35.93
C LEU A 277 -8.10 8.47 37.15
N ALA A 278 -8.71 7.29 37.14
CA ALA A 278 -9.48 6.81 38.28
C ALA A 278 -8.60 6.75 39.56
N SER A 279 -7.35 6.29 39.44
CA SER A 279 -6.42 6.20 40.56
C SER A 279 -6.01 7.58 41.11
N THR A 280 -5.76 8.57 40.24
CA THR A 280 -5.32 9.91 40.68
C THR A 280 -6.46 10.74 41.20
N ILE A 281 -7.65 10.61 40.61
CA ILE A 281 -8.87 11.25 41.11
C ILE A 281 -9.20 10.73 42.50
N ARG A 282 -9.19 9.40 42.70
CA ARG A 282 -9.40 8.83 44.04
C ARG A 282 -8.33 9.32 45.02
N GLN A 283 -7.06 9.26 44.65
CA GLN A 283 -5.97 9.66 45.54
C GLN A 283 -6.04 11.13 46.02
N VAL A 284 -6.58 12.04 45.21
CA VAL A 284 -6.58 13.49 45.53
C VAL A 284 -7.95 13.99 45.96
N PHE A 285 -9.02 13.52 45.34
CA PHE A 285 -10.38 14.04 45.51
C PHE A 285 -11.34 13.09 46.24
N GLU A 286 -10.85 12.04 46.91
CA GLU A 286 -11.70 11.08 47.64
C GLU A 286 -12.60 11.74 48.69
N ASP A 287 -12.09 12.73 49.43
CA ASP A 287 -12.90 13.42 50.46
C ASP A 287 -13.78 14.55 49.90
N ILE A 288 -13.62 14.90 48.61
CA ILE A 288 -14.34 16.03 47.98
C ILE A 288 -15.45 15.52 47.07
N LEU A 289 -15.20 14.46 46.31
CA LEU A 289 -16.11 13.93 45.30
C LEU A 289 -16.71 12.60 45.75
N ARG A 290 -18.03 12.46 45.66
CA ARG A 290 -18.70 11.16 45.83
C ARG A 290 -18.24 10.17 44.74
N PRO A 291 -18.24 8.85 44.99
CA PRO A 291 -17.76 7.84 44.03
C PRO A 291 -18.37 7.96 42.62
N HIS A 292 -19.67 8.25 42.52
CA HIS A 292 -20.33 8.44 41.23
C HIS A 292 -19.81 9.66 40.44
N ALA A 293 -19.52 10.77 41.14
CA ALA A 293 -18.95 11.96 40.53
C ALA A 293 -17.50 11.72 40.09
N GLN A 294 -16.72 10.94 40.85
CA GLN A 294 -15.36 10.55 40.47
C GLN A 294 -15.34 9.75 39.16
N GLU A 295 -16.27 8.81 38.99
CA GLU A 295 -16.36 7.99 37.78
C GLU A 295 -16.80 8.81 36.55
N LYS A 296 -17.77 9.72 36.74
CA LYS A 296 -18.20 10.67 35.70
C LYS A 296 -17.05 11.58 35.27
N LEU A 297 -16.34 12.16 36.24
CA LEU A 297 -15.17 13.02 36.00
C LEU A 297 -14.06 12.25 35.28
N SER A 298 -13.75 11.01 35.71
CA SER A 298 -12.74 10.17 35.07
C SER A 298 -13.07 9.92 33.59
N ARG A 299 -14.33 9.61 33.25
CA ARG A 299 -14.77 9.42 31.87
C ARG A 299 -14.71 10.71 31.05
N GLY A 300 -15.12 11.84 31.64
CA GLY A 300 -15.03 13.15 31.00
C GLY A 300 -13.58 13.56 30.69
N LEU A 301 -12.69 13.39 31.66
CA LEU A 301 -11.26 13.68 31.50
C LEU A 301 -10.60 12.77 30.47
N ALA A 302 -10.96 11.49 30.43
CA ALA A 302 -10.44 10.57 29.42
C ALA A 302 -10.75 11.06 27.99
N LYS A 303 -11.99 11.51 27.72
CA LYS A 303 -12.37 12.07 26.42
C LYS A 303 -11.57 13.33 26.07
N VAL A 304 -11.42 14.25 27.02
CA VAL A 304 -10.65 15.49 26.81
C VAL A 304 -9.17 15.18 26.56
N ILE A 305 -8.60 14.24 27.31
CA ILE A 305 -7.22 13.78 27.15
C ILE A 305 -7.03 13.15 25.78
N GLN A 306 -7.93 12.27 25.33
CA GLN A 306 -7.87 11.65 24.00
C GLN A 306 -7.90 12.69 22.87
N SER A 307 -8.77 13.69 22.99
CA SER A 307 -8.85 14.81 22.03
C SER A 307 -7.59 15.69 22.05
N ALA A 308 -7.12 16.08 23.24
CA ALA A 308 -5.92 16.89 23.42
C ALA A 308 -4.64 16.17 22.94
N TRP A 309 -4.58 14.84 23.09
CA TRP A 309 -3.45 14.02 22.66
C TRP A 309 -3.17 14.17 21.17
N SER A 310 -4.21 14.21 20.32
CA SER A 310 -4.07 14.38 18.88
C SER A 310 -3.46 15.74 18.51
N SER A 311 -3.83 16.80 19.25
CA SER A 311 -3.33 18.17 19.02
C SER A 311 -1.90 18.43 19.52
N THR A 312 -1.32 17.50 20.28
CA THR A 312 -0.01 17.64 20.96
C THR A 312 1.03 16.63 20.46
N SER A 313 0.79 16.01 19.30
CA SER A 313 1.61 14.94 18.72
C SER A 313 3.07 15.31 18.40
N ARG A 314 3.39 16.60 18.36
CA ARG A 314 4.74 17.12 18.08
C ARG A 314 5.60 17.34 19.32
N MET A 315 5.07 17.05 20.51
CA MET A 315 5.76 17.25 21.78
C MET A 315 6.41 15.96 22.27
N ASP A 316 7.56 16.09 22.93
CA ASP A 316 8.18 15.00 23.67
C ASP A 316 7.23 14.49 24.76
N ILE A 317 7.32 13.19 25.08
CA ILE A 317 6.32 12.52 25.93
C ILE A 317 6.09 13.21 27.28
N ARG A 318 7.16 13.68 27.92
CA ARG A 318 7.08 14.37 29.22
C ARG A 318 6.26 15.66 29.11
N ASP A 319 6.60 16.49 28.14
CA ASP A 319 5.94 17.79 27.94
C ASP A 319 4.53 17.62 27.37
N ARG A 320 4.33 16.60 26.53
CA ARG A 320 3.04 16.19 26.02
C ARG A 320 2.08 15.81 27.13
N CYS A 321 2.50 14.93 28.05
CA CYS A 321 1.67 14.53 29.20
C CYS A 321 1.27 15.73 30.06
N ARG A 322 2.21 16.66 30.31
CA ARG A 322 1.92 17.91 31.05
C ARG A 322 0.91 18.79 30.32
N CYS A 323 1.12 19.04 29.03
CA CYS A 323 0.24 19.87 28.22
C CYS A 323 -1.18 19.29 28.12
N VAL A 324 -1.30 17.97 27.97
CA VAL A 324 -2.60 17.30 27.89
C VAL A 324 -3.36 17.35 29.22
N VAL A 325 -2.66 17.18 30.35
CA VAL A 325 -3.26 17.37 31.68
C VAL A 325 -3.69 18.82 31.88
N ASP A 326 -2.89 19.79 31.46
CA ASP A 326 -3.23 21.22 31.52
C ASP A 326 -4.50 21.56 30.73
N LYS A 327 -4.64 20.99 29.53
CA LYS A 327 -5.85 21.14 28.70
C LYS A 327 -7.10 20.50 29.31
N SER A 328 -6.93 19.59 30.29
CA SER A 328 -8.04 18.94 30.99
C SER A 328 -8.49 19.64 32.28
N LEU A 329 -7.74 20.66 32.74
CA LEU A 329 -8.07 21.43 33.95
C LEU A 329 -9.45 22.08 33.92
N PRO A 330 -9.96 22.65 32.80
CA PRO A 330 -11.31 23.23 32.77
C PRO A 330 -12.39 22.22 33.20
N THR A 331 -12.28 20.96 32.77
CA THR A 331 -13.23 19.89 33.11
C THR A 331 -13.24 19.58 34.61
N ILE A 332 -12.09 19.67 35.28
CA ILE A 332 -12.01 19.53 36.74
C ILE A 332 -12.63 20.73 37.43
N LEU A 333 -12.31 21.94 36.97
CA LEU A 333 -12.84 23.17 37.56
C LEU A 333 -14.37 23.22 37.46
N ASP A 334 -14.94 22.84 36.32
CA ASP A 334 -16.39 22.78 36.11
C ASP A 334 -17.06 21.78 37.07
N GLU A 335 -16.51 20.57 37.21
CA GLU A 335 -17.09 19.55 38.09
C GLU A 335 -16.95 19.95 39.58
N ILE A 336 -15.82 20.55 39.99
CA ILE A 336 -15.64 21.06 41.36
C ILE A 336 -16.57 22.24 41.63
N ALA A 337 -16.72 23.18 40.69
CA ALA A 337 -17.60 24.34 40.83
C ALA A 337 -19.09 23.96 40.89
N SER A 338 -19.46 22.81 40.30
CA SER A 338 -20.82 22.27 40.38
C SER A 338 -21.22 21.75 41.77
N ILE A 339 -20.25 21.61 42.68
CA ILE A 339 -20.47 21.17 44.05
C ILE A 339 -20.72 22.40 44.93
N GLN A 340 -21.85 22.43 45.61
CA GLN A 340 -22.08 23.42 46.66
C GLN A 340 -21.10 23.16 47.82
N LEU A 341 -20.04 23.96 47.89
CA LEU A 341 -18.99 23.92 48.93
C LEU A 341 -19.53 24.05 50.37
N SER A 342 -20.82 24.36 50.55
CA SER A 342 -21.51 24.41 51.84
C SER A 342 -21.82 23.03 52.45
N ASP A 343 -21.86 21.96 51.64
CA ASP A 343 -22.17 20.59 52.11
C ASP A 343 -20.95 19.80 52.60
N CYS A 344 -19.75 20.35 52.39
CA CYS A 344 -18.49 19.73 52.77
C CYS A 344 -17.96 20.47 54.01
N GLY A 345 -17.85 19.80 55.16
CA GLY A 345 -17.33 20.38 56.42
C GLY A 345 -15.85 20.82 56.39
N CYS A 346 -15.29 21.14 55.23
CA CYS A 346 -13.88 21.43 54.98
C CYS A 346 -13.63 22.93 54.70
N MET A 347 -13.91 23.80 55.66
CA MET A 347 -13.64 25.25 55.57
C MET A 347 -12.14 25.63 55.48
N THR A 348 -11.21 24.67 55.50
CA THR A 348 -9.74 24.89 55.52
C THR A 348 -8.96 24.21 54.40
N ARG A 349 -9.62 23.54 53.43
CA ARG A 349 -8.92 22.79 52.37
C ARG A 349 -8.54 23.69 51.19
N ASN A 350 -7.26 23.68 50.81
CA ASN A 350 -6.76 24.46 49.68
C ASN A 350 -6.94 23.67 48.37
N VAL A 351 -8.10 23.87 47.73
CA VAL A 351 -8.47 23.22 46.45
C VAL A 351 -7.44 23.47 45.35
N LEU A 352 -6.81 24.66 45.31
CA LEU A 352 -5.76 24.95 44.33
C LEU A 352 -4.52 24.06 44.54
N LYS A 353 -4.18 23.75 45.79
CA LYS A 353 -3.09 22.82 46.13
C LYS A 353 -3.44 21.40 45.70
N ASP A 354 -4.67 20.94 45.93
CA ASP A 354 -5.15 19.63 45.48
C ASP A 354 -5.11 19.52 43.95
N ILE A 355 -5.55 20.55 43.21
CA ILE A 355 -5.49 20.58 41.75
C ILE A 355 -4.03 20.50 41.25
N ASN A 356 -3.11 21.26 41.85
CA ASN A 356 -1.70 21.20 41.44
C ASN A 356 -1.07 19.82 41.75
N GLN A 357 -1.41 19.22 42.90
CA GLN A 357 -0.99 17.87 43.24
C GLN A 357 -1.54 16.83 42.25
N TRP A 358 -2.82 16.93 41.88
CA TRP A 358 -3.43 16.06 40.88
C TRP A 358 -2.76 16.22 39.51
N LYS A 359 -2.46 17.46 39.10
CA LYS A 359 -1.78 17.76 37.83
C LYS A 359 -0.41 17.06 37.75
N GLU A 360 0.43 17.25 38.77
CA GLU A 360 1.78 16.66 38.80
C GLU A 360 1.72 15.12 38.86
N ALA A 361 0.87 14.57 39.73
CA ALA A 361 0.71 13.12 39.88
C ALA A 361 0.18 12.46 38.60
N THR A 362 -0.81 13.07 37.94
CA THR A 362 -1.42 12.55 36.71
C THR A 362 -0.45 12.62 35.55
N ALA A 363 0.27 13.74 35.35
CA ALA A 363 1.25 13.87 34.29
C ALA A 363 2.37 12.81 34.41
N SER A 364 2.88 12.58 35.62
CA SER A 364 3.91 11.58 35.88
C SER A 364 3.41 10.15 35.66
N LYS A 365 2.21 9.80 36.15
CA LYS A 365 1.62 8.47 35.94
C LYS A 365 1.27 8.21 34.47
N LEU A 366 0.81 9.22 33.72
CA LEU A 366 0.58 9.10 32.28
C LEU A 366 1.88 8.85 31.50
N GLU A 367 2.99 9.53 31.86
CA GLU A 367 4.31 9.27 31.26
C GLU A 367 4.75 7.82 31.50
N SER A 368 4.58 7.32 32.73
CA SER A 368 4.91 5.93 33.07
C SER A 368 4.03 4.93 32.32
N ALA A 369 2.72 5.17 32.27
CA ALA A 369 1.77 4.32 31.55
C ALA A 369 2.10 4.24 30.04
N TYR A 370 2.45 5.37 29.42
CA TYR A 370 2.85 5.39 28.01
C TYR A 370 4.13 4.57 27.74
N LYS A 371 5.14 4.70 28.61
CA LYS A 371 6.38 3.91 28.52
C LYS A 371 6.10 2.40 28.67
N GLN A 372 5.27 2.03 29.64
CA GLN A 372 4.85 0.63 29.83
C GLN A 372 4.05 0.10 28.64
N ALA A 373 3.21 0.92 28.02
CA ALA A 373 2.46 0.55 26.82
C ALA A 373 3.42 0.26 25.65
N ILE A 374 4.45 1.09 25.43
CA ILE A 374 5.50 0.83 24.43
C ILE A 374 6.21 -0.50 24.72
N ASP A 375 6.69 -0.70 25.95
CA ASP A 375 7.44 -1.91 26.32
C ASP A 375 6.62 -3.19 26.13
N ARG A 376 5.31 -3.12 26.43
CA ARG A 376 4.38 -4.23 26.19
C ARG A 376 4.17 -4.46 24.70
N PHE A 377 3.97 -3.40 23.93
CA PHE A 377 3.70 -3.47 22.50
C PHE A 377 4.92 -3.99 21.71
N CYS A 378 6.14 -3.60 22.11
CA CYS A 378 7.38 -4.11 21.52
C CYS A 378 7.58 -5.62 21.75
N LYS A 379 6.93 -6.21 22.76
CA LYS A 379 6.97 -7.65 23.05
C LYS A 379 5.84 -8.41 22.35
N THR A 380 4.65 -7.82 22.27
CA THR A 380 3.47 -8.46 21.70
C THR A 380 2.61 -7.42 21.00
N GLN A 381 2.52 -7.51 19.68
CA GLN A 381 1.73 -6.60 18.85
C GLN A 381 0.34 -7.19 18.64
N ASN A 382 -0.69 -6.45 19.02
CA ASN A 382 -2.09 -6.81 18.81
C ASN A 382 -2.72 -6.07 17.60
N THR A 383 -1.90 -5.51 16.71
CA THR A 383 -2.36 -4.76 15.54
C THR A 383 -3.35 -5.54 14.66
N PRO A 384 -3.12 -6.83 14.33
CA PRO A 384 -4.02 -7.62 13.48
C PRO A 384 -5.44 -7.81 14.02
N ASP A 385 -5.70 -7.49 15.30
CA ASP A 385 -7.02 -7.61 15.93
C ASP A 385 -7.93 -6.41 15.63
N TYR A 386 -7.36 -5.36 15.03
CA TYR A 386 -8.06 -4.11 14.69
C TYR A 386 -8.22 -3.88 13.19
N LEU A 387 -7.46 -4.62 12.37
CA LEU A 387 -7.41 -4.43 10.92
C LEU A 387 -8.54 -5.17 10.22
N GLY A 388 -9.01 -4.58 9.12
CA GLY A 388 -9.88 -5.25 8.16
C GLY A 388 -9.18 -6.40 7.46
N VAL A 389 -9.95 -7.30 6.88
CA VAL A 389 -9.48 -8.59 6.32
C VAL A 389 -8.35 -8.44 5.30
N GLY A 390 -8.46 -7.47 4.37
CA GLY A 390 -7.46 -7.24 3.33
C GLY A 390 -6.19 -6.60 3.85
N SER A 391 -6.35 -5.54 4.65
CA SER A 391 -5.23 -4.88 5.33
C SER A 391 -4.47 -5.83 6.24
N LYS A 392 -5.18 -6.73 6.93
CA LYS A 392 -4.60 -7.75 7.81
C LYS A 392 -3.71 -8.72 7.02
N ALA A 393 -4.14 -9.17 5.84
CA ALA A 393 -3.36 -10.08 5.00
C ALA A 393 -2.00 -9.47 4.62
N ILE A 394 -1.99 -8.22 4.11
CA ILE A 394 -0.73 -7.53 3.76
C ILE A 394 0.11 -7.24 5.00
N TYR A 395 -0.51 -6.78 6.10
CA TYR A 395 0.22 -6.52 7.34
C TYR A 395 0.93 -7.78 7.85
N LEU A 396 0.26 -8.93 7.84
CA LEU A 396 0.84 -10.21 8.27
C LEU A 396 1.95 -10.68 7.31
N ALA A 397 1.78 -10.50 6.00
CA ALA A 397 2.84 -10.80 5.04
C ALA A 397 4.09 -9.96 5.31
N VAL A 398 3.95 -8.67 5.58
CA VAL A 398 5.08 -7.77 5.88
C VAL A 398 5.72 -8.11 7.23
N ARG A 399 4.93 -8.19 8.31
CA ARG A 399 5.45 -8.37 9.67
C ARG A 399 5.94 -9.79 9.94
N HIS A 400 5.23 -10.80 9.46
CA HIS A 400 5.50 -12.20 9.80
C HIS A 400 6.23 -12.94 8.67
N GLN A 401 5.71 -12.93 7.45
CA GLN A 401 6.30 -13.69 6.34
C GLN A 401 7.64 -13.10 5.90
N LEU A 402 7.73 -11.78 5.68
CA LEU A 402 8.97 -11.08 5.36
C LEU A 402 9.82 -10.76 6.59
N GLY A 403 9.26 -10.95 7.80
CA GLY A 403 9.97 -10.74 9.07
C GLY A 403 10.36 -9.28 9.33
N ILE A 404 9.64 -8.31 8.77
CA ILE A 404 9.95 -6.89 8.91
C ILE A 404 9.34 -6.36 10.22
N PRO A 405 10.16 -5.96 11.19
CA PRO A 405 9.70 -5.64 12.55
C PRO A 405 9.08 -4.24 12.65
N PHE A 406 8.36 -3.98 13.75
CA PHE A 406 8.03 -2.63 14.19
C PHE A 406 9.30 -1.86 14.56
N HIS A 407 9.45 -0.65 14.01
CA HIS A 407 10.65 0.16 14.20
C HIS A 407 10.57 0.96 15.51
N GLN A 408 11.46 0.67 16.47
CA GLN A 408 11.48 1.24 17.83
C GLN A 408 12.19 2.61 17.94
N GLY A 409 12.58 3.20 16.80
CA GLY A 409 13.21 4.52 16.75
C GLY A 409 14.73 4.43 16.82
N PHE A 410 15.37 5.32 17.59
CA PHE A 410 16.83 5.49 17.54
C PHE A 410 17.62 4.22 17.89
N THR A 411 17.07 3.36 18.76
CA THR A 411 17.69 2.10 19.18
C THR A 411 17.88 1.09 18.05
N GLU A 412 17.10 1.20 16.97
CA GLU A 412 17.18 0.34 15.78
C GLU A 412 18.31 0.73 14.83
N HIS A 413 18.83 1.96 14.92
CA HIS A 413 19.86 2.41 13.99
C HIS A 413 21.17 1.65 14.23
N PRO A 414 21.76 1.05 13.17
CA PRO A 414 23.12 0.53 13.25
C PRO A 414 24.08 1.67 13.60
N SER A 415 24.94 1.48 14.58
CA SER A 415 25.95 2.47 15.01
C SER A 415 27.20 1.71 15.40
N ALA A 416 28.38 2.24 15.05
CA ALA A 416 29.66 1.55 15.24
C ALA A 416 29.92 1.12 16.70
N ASP A 417 29.39 1.88 17.67
CA ASP A 417 29.63 1.67 19.10
C ASP A 417 28.52 0.88 19.81
N MET A 418 27.49 0.44 19.09
CA MET A 418 26.31 -0.24 19.66
C MET A 418 26.23 -1.69 19.17
N PRO A 419 25.61 -2.61 19.94
CA PRO A 419 25.38 -3.97 19.49
C PRO A 419 24.61 -4.00 18.16
N ASP A 420 25.09 -4.78 17.21
CA ASP A 420 24.45 -4.97 15.89
C ASP A 420 23.15 -5.76 15.94
N LYS A 421 22.73 -6.21 17.13
CA LYS A 421 21.49 -6.95 17.33
C LYS A 421 20.58 -6.25 18.34
N ILE A 422 19.28 -6.33 18.09
CA ILE A 422 18.22 -5.91 19.00
C ILE A 422 17.19 -7.05 19.07
N ASN A 423 16.80 -7.46 20.28
CA ASN A 423 15.84 -8.54 20.52
C ASN A 423 16.12 -9.83 19.70
N GLY A 424 17.39 -10.21 19.56
CA GLY A 424 17.82 -11.42 18.85
C GLY A 424 17.93 -11.30 17.33
N ARG A 425 17.50 -10.18 16.71
CA ARG A 425 17.63 -9.92 15.26
C ARG A 425 18.69 -8.88 14.95
N ALA A 426 19.22 -8.88 13.73
CA ALA A 426 20.16 -7.87 13.27
C ALA A 426 19.46 -6.50 13.10
N LYS A 427 20.17 -5.44 13.48
CA LYS A 427 19.78 -4.06 13.16
C LYS A 427 19.99 -3.84 11.66
N LYS A 428 19.05 -3.13 11.05
CA LYS A 428 19.10 -2.76 9.63
C LYS A 428 18.61 -1.33 9.50
N THR A 429 19.09 -0.64 8.47
CA THR A 429 18.57 0.68 8.11
C THR A 429 17.12 0.57 7.62
N ILE A 430 16.37 1.66 7.70
CA ILE A 430 15.00 1.72 7.13
C ILE A 430 15.01 1.34 5.65
N GLY A 431 15.99 1.85 4.88
CA GLY A 431 16.15 1.48 3.47
C GLY A 431 16.31 -0.02 3.27
N SER A 432 17.09 -0.70 4.11
CA SER A 432 17.28 -2.16 4.02
C SER A 432 15.99 -2.94 4.30
N TRP A 433 15.11 -2.44 5.19
CA TRP A 433 13.81 -3.06 5.44
C TRP A 433 12.85 -2.85 4.27
N ILE A 434 12.84 -1.64 3.70
CA ILE A 434 12.03 -1.31 2.50
C ILE A 434 12.48 -2.15 1.30
N SER A 435 13.79 -2.37 1.13
CA SER A 435 14.33 -3.20 0.05
C SER A 435 13.80 -4.63 0.07
N ILE A 436 13.54 -5.22 1.25
CA ILE A 436 12.95 -6.57 1.35
C ILE A 436 11.52 -6.59 0.79
N ILE A 437 10.72 -5.55 1.07
CA ILE A 437 9.37 -5.42 0.50
C ILE A 437 9.44 -5.22 -1.01
N TYR A 438 10.36 -4.35 -1.46
CA TYR A 438 10.58 -4.09 -2.88
C TYR A 438 10.98 -5.38 -3.63
N GLU A 439 11.93 -6.16 -3.10
CA GLU A 439 12.33 -7.45 -3.67
C GLU A 439 11.13 -8.40 -3.75
N ALA A 440 10.32 -8.46 -2.69
CA ALA A 440 9.12 -9.30 -2.64
C ALA A 440 8.00 -8.87 -3.62
N LEU A 441 7.97 -7.59 -4.01
CA LEU A 441 7.09 -7.09 -5.07
C LEU A 441 7.65 -7.46 -6.46
N ARG A 442 8.97 -7.33 -6.66
CA ARG A 442 9.63 -7.60 -7.95
C ARG A 442 9.78 -9.08 -8.28
N ASP A 443 9.85 -9.95 -7.27
CA ASP A 443 9.87 -11.42 -7.44
C ASP A 443 8.49 -12.07 -7.42
N HIS A 444 7.43 -11.26 -7.26
CA HIS A 444 6.02 -11.64 -7.21
C HIS A 444 5.63 -12.53 -6.02
N SER A 445 6.46 -12.62 -4.98
CA SER A 445 6.14 -13.39 -3.77
C SER A 445 4.94 -12.83 -2.98
N LEU A 446 4.61 -11.55 -3.16
CA LEU A 446 3.43 -10.91 -2.56
C LEU A 446 2.16 -10.94 -3.43
N SER A 447 2.23 -11.32 -4.71
CA SER A 447 1.08 -11.25 -5.64
C SER A 447 -0.15 -12.02 -5.15
N GLY A 448 0.06 -13.22 -4.61
CA GLY A 448 -1.04 -14.04 -4.05
C GLY A 448 -1.72 -13.34 -2.87
N VAL A 449 -0.94 -12.74 -1.97
CA VAL A 449 -1.48 -12.02 -0.81
C VAL A 449 -2.26 -10.78 -1.23
N ILE A 450 -1.79 -10.04 -2.24
CA ILE A 450 -2.49 -8.86 -2.78
C ILE A 450 -3.84 -9.25 -3.36
N LEU A 451 -3.91 -10.34 -4.12
CA LEU A 451 -5.17 -10.84 -4.68
C LEU A 451 -6.12 -11.32 -3.58
N ASP A 452 -5.62 -12.09 -2.61
CA ASP A 452 -6.44 -12.59 -1.50
C ASP A 452 -6.97 -11.44 -0.62
N ALA A 453 -6.20 -10.34 -0.48
CA ALA A 453 -6.60 -9.18 0.30
C ALA A 453 -7.81 -8.42 -0.26
N LEU A 454 -8.13 -8.59 -1.55
CA LEU A 454 -9.24 -7.91 -2.22
C LEU A 454 -10.48 -8.80 -2.39
N LYS A 455 -10.37 -10.10 -2.10
CA LYS A 455 -11.50 -11.02 -2.23
C LYS A 455 -12.64 -10.62 -1.28
N PRO A 456 -13.90 -10.61 -1.75
CA PRO A 456 -15.06 -10.50 -0.86
C PRO A 456 -15.04 -11.61 0.18
N CYS A 457 -15.32 -11.29 1.45
CA CYS A 457 -15.69 -12.33 2.40
C CYS A 457 -17.11 -12.82 2.09
N ASP A 458 -17.29 -14.14 2.02
CA ASP A 458 -18.59 -14.81 1.86
C ASP A 458 -19.54 -14.54 3.03
#